data_AF-A0A843HTE8-F1
#
_entry.id   AF-A0A843HTE8-F1
#
_cell.length_a   1.000
_cell.length_b   1.000
_cell.length_c   1.000
_cell.angle_alpha   90.00
_cell.angle_beta   90.00
_cell.angle_gamma   90.00
#
_symmetry.space_group_name_H-M   'P 1'
#
loop_
_entity.id
_entity.type
_entity.pdbx_description
1 polymer ?
#
loop_
_entity_poly.entity_id
_entity_poly.type
_entity_poly.pdbx_seq_one_letter_code
_entity_poly.pdbx_strand_id
1 'polypeptide(L)'
;MRKIEKAMLEAVKNKQNVKLANTDVHVENGSVYVFLYGHLIMQQNARGERKYDAKITVTGDATATTLSRLRALGLNVSKRKGVLYVDGKEWINGVDYNWRPAK
;
A
#
# COMPACT_ATOMS: atom_id res chain seq x y z
N MET A 1 11.47 -10.67 -3.07
CA MET A 1 10.43 -10.30 -2.09
C MET A 1 10.94 -10.60 -0.69
N ARG A 2 10.90 -9.64 0.23
CA ARG A 2 11.37 -9.77 1.63
C ARG A 2 10.37 -10.59 2.47
N LYS A 3 10.83 -11.21 3.57
CA LYS A 3 9.97 -12.01 4.48
C LYS A 3 8.73 -11.22 4.98
N ILE A 4 8.92 -9.94 5.31
CA ILE A 4 7.85 -9.05 5.78
C ILE A 4 6.81 -8.79 4.68
N GLU A 5 7.23 -8.65 3.42
CA GLU A 5 6.33 -8.42 2.28
C GLU A 5 5.48 -9.66 2.00
N LYS A 6 6.08 -10.85 2.11
CA LYS A 6 5.36 -12.12 1.97
C LYS A 6 4.29 -12.26 3.06
N ALA A 7 4.68 -12.06 4.32
CA ALA A 7 3.75 -12.13 5.46
C ALA A 7 2.61 -11.10 5.35
N MET A 8 2.92 -9.87 4.93
CA MET A 8 1.90 -8.84 4.66
C MET A 8 0.94 -9.26 3.55
N LEU A 9 1.45 -9.80 2.44
CA LEU A 9 0.62 -10.29 1.35
C LEU A 9 -0.28 -11.46 1.76
N GLU A 10 0.24 -12.39 2.56
CA GLU A 10 -0.52 -13.50 3.12
C GLU A 10 -1.62 -12.99 4.05
N ALA A 11 -1.31 -12.02 4.92
CA ALA A 11 -2.29 -11.38 5.80
C ALA A 11 -3.41 -10.68 5.03
N VAL A 12 -3.08 -9.94 3.96
CA VAL A 12 -4.06 -9.28 3.09
C VAL A 12 -4.93 -10.31 2.36
N LYS A 13 -4.34 -11.41 1.87
CA LYS A 13 -5.08 -12.48 1.18
C LYS A 13 -6.01 -13.24 2.13
N ASN A 14 -5.54 -13.55 3.34
CA ASN A 14 -6.29 -14.31 4.33
C ASN A 14 -7.20 -13.44 5.20
N LYS A 15 -7.19 -12.11 5.00
CA LYS A 15 -7.89 -11.14 5.84
C LYS A 15 -7.59 -11.33 7.34
N GLN A 16 -6.30 -11.45 7.65
CA GLN A 16 -5.82 -11.63 9.02
C GLN A 16 -5.16 -10.37 9.55
N ASN A 17 -5.44 -10.08 10.82
CA ASN A 17 -4.77 -9.01 11.56
C ASN A 17 -3.32 -9.39 11.82
N VAL A 18 -2.38 -8.60 11.31
CA VAL A 18 -0.95 -8.90 11.43
C VAL A 18 -0.17 -7.61 11.63
N LYS A 19 0.60 -7.55 12.71
CA LYS A 19 1.53 -6.44 12.99
C LYS A 19 2.96 -6.95 12.91
N LEU A 20 3.75 -6.41 11.99
CA LEU A 20 5.11 -6.84 11.68
C LEU A 20 6.03 -5.64 11.48
N ALA A 21 6.89 -5.39 12.45
CA ALA A 21 7.78 -4.23 12.52
C ALA A 21 6.99 -2.92 12.33
N ASN A 22 7.21 -2.22 11.21
CA ASN A 22 6.55 -0.95 10.90
C ASN A 22 5.32 -1.14 9.99
N THR A 23 4.92 -2.37 9.69
CA THR A 23 3.77 -2.69 8.83
C THR A 23 2.66 -3.31 9.68
N ASP A 24 1.45 -2.81 9.55
CA ASP A 24 0.27 -3.29 10.27
C ASP A 24 -0.84 -3.58 9.26
N VAL A 25 -1.41 -4.77 9.32
CA VAL A 25 -2.58 -5.18 8.55
C VAL A 25 -3.71 -5.31 9.54
N HIS A 26 -4.70 -4.45 9.41
CA HIS A 26 -5.89 -4.41 10.24
C HIS A 26 -7.11 -4.77 9.39
N VAL A 27 -7.98 -5.60 9.91
CA VAL A 27 -9.16 -6.10 9.23
C VAL A 27 -10.36 -5.79 10.09
N GLU A 28 -11.24 -4.98 9.53
CA GLU A 28 -12.43 -4.47 10.21
C GLU A 28 -13.62 -4.56 9.25
N ASN A 29 -14.72 -5.16 9.70
CA ASN A 29 -15.97 -5.29 8.93
C ASN A 29 -15.75 -5.88 7.51
N GLY A 30 -14.83 -6.85 7.39
CA GLY A 30 -14.50 -7.52 6.13
C GLY A 30 -13.66 -6.68 5.16
N SER A 31 -13.30 -5.46 5.55
CA SER A 31 -12.36 -4.57 4.86
C SER A 31 -10.96 -4.73 5.46
N VAL A 32 -9.93 -4.67 4.60
CA VAL A 32 -8.53 -4.77 5.00
C VAL A 32 -7.89 -3.39 4.90
N TYR A 33 -7.14 -3.00 5.91
CA TYR A 33 -6.42 -1.75 6.01
C TYR A 33 -4.96 -2.08 6.26
N VAL A 34 -4.07 -1.58 5.42
CA VAL A 34 -2.63 -1.75 5.57
C VAL A 34 -2.04 -0.41 5.94
N PHE A 35 -1.40 -0.37 7.11
CA PHE A 35 -0.65 0.76 7.61
C PHE A 35 0.85 0.49 7.51
N LEU A 36 1.60 1.53 7.22
CA LEU A 36 3.04 1.54 7.28
C LEU A 36 3.46 2.76 8.11
N TYR A 37 4.31 2.57 9.13
CA TYR A 37 4.68 3.61 10.09
C TYR A 37 3.46 4.35 10.71
N GLY A 38 2.33 3.64 10.89
CA GLY A 38 1.10 4.25 11.41
C GLY A 38 0.29 5.06 10.38
N HIS A 39 0.72 5.12 9.13
CA HIS A 39 -0.02 5.77 8.04
C HIS A 39 -0.69 4.73 7.14
N LEU A 40 -1.94 4.97 6.78
CA LEU A 40 -2.67 4.12 5.83
C LEU A 40 -1.97 4.19 4.47
N ILE A 41 -1.69 3.03 3.87
CA ILE A 41 -1.11 2.92 2.52
C ILE A 41 -2.02 2.16 1.55
N MET A 42 -2.92 1.34 2.08
CA MET A 42 -3.87 0.58 1.27
C MET A 42 -5.11 0.24 2.09
N GLN A 43 -6.26 0.29 1.44
CA GLN A 43 -7.53 -0.18 1.94
C GLN A 43 -8.15 -1.09 0.89
N GLN A 44 -8.63 -2.26 1.28
CA GLN A 44 -9.48 -3.13 0.46
C GLN A 44 -10.86 -3.20 1.07
N ASN A 45 -11.89 -2.81 0.35
CA ASN A 45 -13.26 -2.95 0.85
C ASN A 45 -13.72 -4.42 0.80
N ALA A 46 -14.86 -4.71 1.42
CA ALA A 46 -15.46 -6.06 1.40
C ALA A 46 -15.78 -6.59 -0.02
N ARG A 47 -15.95 -5.70 -1.00
CA ARG A 47 -16.16 -6.02 -2.42
C ARG A 47 -14.84 -6.36 -3.16
N GLY A 48 -13.70 -6.23 -2.49
CA GLY A 48 -12.38 -6.51 -3.05
C GLY A 48 -11.74 -5.33 -3.76
N GLU A 49 -12.39 -4.17 -3.82
CA GLU A 49 -11.83 -2.96 -4.43
C GLU A 49 -10.73 -2.39 -3.55
N ARG A 50 -9.58 -2.13 -4.17
CA ARG A 50 -8.39 -1.63 -3.48
C ARG A 50 -8.21 -0.15 -3.74
N LYS A 51 -8.17 0.62 -2.67
CA LYS A 51 -7.73 2.01 -2.63
C LYS A 51 -6.34 2.07 -2.05
N TYR A 52 -5.50 2.93 -2.60
CA TYR A 52 -4.15 3.14 -2.09
C TYR A 52 -4.03 4.59 -1.66
N ASP A 53 -3.60 4.78 -0.41
CA ASP A 53 -3.40 6.11 0.16
C ASP A 53 -1.91 6.44 0.08
N ALA A 54 -1.62 7.58 -0.54
CA ALA A 54 -0.28 8.10 -0.72
C ALA A 54 0.14 9.04 0.41
N LYS A 55 -0.62 9.22 1.50
CA LYS A 55 -0.26 10.20 2.55
C LYS A 55 1.18 10.07 3.06
N ILE A 56 1.74 8.86 3.10
CA ILE A 56 3.14 8.61 3.48
C ILE A 56 4.17 9.18 2.48
N THR A 57 3.73 9.57 1.28
CA THR A 57 4.55 10.00 0.15
C THR A 57 4.61 11.52 0.00
N VAL A 58 3.70 12.25 0.64
CA VAL A 58 3.59 13.72 0.58
C VAL A 58 4.75 14.42 1.29
N THR A 59 5.34 13.80 2.29
CA THR A 59 6.48 14.38 3.03
C THR A 59 7.81 14.23 2.29
N GLY A 60 7.84 13.68 1.07
CA GLY A 60 9.08 13.36 0.35
C GLY A 60 9.83 12.13 0.90
N ASP A 61 9.39 11.60 2.05
CA ASP A 61 9.95 10.45 2.76
C ASP A 61 9.37 9.10 2.32
N ALA A 62 8.97 8.99 1.04
CA ALA A 62 8.84 7.67 0.43
C ALA A 62 10.23 7.01 0.41
N THR A 63 10.56 6.32 1.52
CA THR A 63 11.80 5.57 1.72
C THR A 63 11.81 4.33 0.83
N ALA A 64 12.97 3.72 0.63
CA ALA A 64 13.08 2.45 -0.08
C ALA A 64 12.16 1.37 0.53
N THR A 65 11.95 1.41 1.85
CA THR A 65 11.02 0.56 2.59
C THR A 65 9.59 0.75 2.10
N THR A 66 9.11 2.00 2.00
CA THR A 66 7.77 2.34 1.52
C THR A 66 7.53 1.85 0.10
N LEU A 67 8.46 2.16 -0.82
CA LEU A 67 8.35 1.74 -2.22
C LEU A 67 8.28 0.21 -2.35
N SER A 68 9.05 -0.50 -1.53
CA SER A 68 9.05 -1.97 -1.51
C SER A 68 7.70 -2.55 -1.07
N ARG A 69 7.05 -1.95 -0.06
CA ARG A 69 5.72 -2.42 0.41
C ARG A 69 4.62 -2.13 -0.62
N LEU A 70 4.63 -0.94 -1.21
CA LEU A 70 3.66 -0.58 -2.25
C LEU A 70 3.76 -1.52 -3.46
N ARG A 71 4.97 -1.85 -3.90
CA ARG A 71 5.20 -2.86 -4.96
C ARG A 71 4.72 -4.23 -4.57
N ALA A 72 4.98 -4.66 -3.34
CA ALA A 72 4.48 -5.95 -2.85
C ALA A 72 2.95 -6.00 -2.87
N LEU A 73 2.25 -4.90 -2.59
CA LEU A 73 0.79 -4.81 -2.66
C LEU A 73 0.23 -4.74 -4.09
N GLY A 74 1.09 -4.74 -5.12
CA GLY A 74 0.73 -4.77 -6.52
C GLY A 74 0.79 -3.43 -7.25
N LEU A 75 1.24 -2.33 -6.60
CA LEU A 75 1.41 -1.07 -7.30
C LEU A 75 2.74 -1.01 -8.03
N ASN A 76 2.71 -0.63 -9.30
CA ASN A 76 3.92 -0.27 -10.01
C ASN A 76 4.36 1.15 -9.64
N VAL A 77 5.02 1.29 -8.47
CA VAL A 77 5.54 2.58 -8.01
C VAL A 77 7.02 2.78 -8.33
N SER A 78 7.37 4.02 -8.70
CA SER A 78 8.76 4.46 -8.86
C SER A 78 8.94 5.89 -8.36
N LYS A 79 10.14 6.21 -7.85
CA LYS A 79 10.49 7.57 -7.40
C LYS A 79 11.53 8.14 -8.35
N ARG A 80 11.30 9.34 -8.89
CA ARG A 80 12.26 10.07 -9.75
C ARG A 80 12.34 11.51 -9.28
N LYS A 81 13.56 12.01 -9.02
CA LYS A 81 13.81 13.38 -8.53
C LYS A 81 12.92 13.80 -7.33
N GLY A 82 12.66 12.88 -6.40
CA GLY A 82 11.79 13.14 -5.24
C GLY A 82 10.30 12.91 -5.48
N VAL A 83 9.87 12.85 -6.73
CA VAL A 83 8.46 12.68 -7.15
C VAL A 83 8.11 11.20 -7.26
N LEU A 84 6.93 10.82 -6.77
CA LEU A 84 6.42 9.46 -6.86
C LEU A 84 5.55 9.29 -8.12
N TYR A 85 5.72 8.17 -8.80
CA TYR A 85 4.97 7.78 -9.98
C TYR A 85 4.30 6.43 -9.74
N VAL A 86 3.03 6.31 -10.11
CA VAL A 86 2.26 5.06 -10.14
C VAL A 86 1.88 4.76 -11.58
N ASP A 87 2.23 3.56 -12.06
CA ASP A 87 1.97 3.16 -13.46
C ASP A 87 2.52 4.18 -14.48
N GLY A 88 3.64 4.84 -14.14
CA GLY A 88 4.28 5.86 -14.97
C GLY A 88 3.63 7.24 -14.91
N LYS A 89 2.52 7.42 -14.20
CA LYS A 89 1.87 8.71 -13.97
C LYS A 89 2.32 9.31 -12.65
N GLU A 90 2.54 10.61 -12.63
CA GLU A 90 2.85 11.32 -11.40
C GLU A 90 1.71 11.14 -10.38
N TRP A 91 2.05 10.71 -9.17
CA TRP A 91 1.09 10.58 -8.09
C TRP A 91 0.94 11.93 -7.40
N ILE A 92 0.02 12.74 -7.92
CA ILE A 92 -0.28 14.06 -7.38
C ILE A 92 -1.21 13.90 -6.17
N ASN A 93 -0.92 14.66 -5.12
CA ASN A 93 -1.60 14.65 -3.83
C ASN A 93 -3.13 14.80 -3.99
N GLY A 94 -3.92 13.97 -3.28
CA GLY A 94 -5.38 14.12 -3.20
C GLY A 94 -6.23 13.26 -4.14
N VAL A 95 -5.62 12.39 -4.97
CA VAL A 95 -6.37 11.38 -5.73
C VAL A 95 -6.18 10.02 -5.08
N ASP A 96 -7.23 9.55 -4.39
CA ASP A 96 -7.45 8.14 -4.08
C ASP A 96 -7.21 7.33 -5.38
N TYR A 97 -6.10 6.60 -5.46
CA TYR A 97 -5.86 5.78 -6.63
C TYR A 97 -6.71 4.50 -6.49
N ASN A 98 -7.86 4.50 -7.16
CA ASN A 98 -8.72 3.33 -7.30
C ASN A 98 -8.06 2.37 -8.29
N TRP A 99 -7.12 1.56 -7.81
CA TRP A 99 -6.52 0.52 -8.63
C TRP A 99 -7.42 -0.70 -8.64
N ARG A 100 -7.93 -1.03 -9.82
CA ARG A 100 -8.59 -2.30 -10.11
C ARG A 100 -7.60 -3.18 -10.88
N PRO A 101 -7.27 -4.39 -10.41
CA PRO A 101 -6.54 -5.32 -11.26
C PRO A 101 -7.35 -5.57 -12.54
N ALA A 102 -6.69 -5.50 -13.70
CA ALA A 102 -7.30 -5.97 -14.94
C ALA A 102 -7.68 -7.45 -14.76
N LYS A 103 -8.91 -7.79 -15.16
CA LYS A 103 -9.45 -9.16 -15.11
C LYS A 103 -8.57 -10.14 -15.86
#